data_AF-A0A5B6VL18-F1
#
_entry.id   AF-A0A5B6VL18-F1
#
_cell.length_a   1.000
_cell.length_b   1.000
_cell.length_c   1.000
_cell.angle_alpha   90.00
_cell.angle_beta   90.00
_cell.angle_gamma   90.00
#
_symmetry.space_group_name_H-M   'P 1'
#
loop_
_entity.id
_entity.type
_entity.pdbx_description
1 polymer ?
#
loop_
_entity_poly.entity_id
_entity_poly.type
_entity_poly.pdbx_seq_one_letter_code
_entity_poly.pdbx_strand_id
1 'polypeptide(L)'
;MVMSPVVNTYPLSSYTFGTKEPKMEKDTSVADRLARMKVNYMKEGMRTSVEAILLVQEHNHPHILLLQIGNTFCKLPGGRLKPGENEIEGLKRKLTSKLGANSPALVPDWQIGECVAIWWAQL
;
A
#
# COMPACT_ATOMS: atom_id res chain seq x y z
N MET A 1 -31.90 1.58 -3.75
CA MET A 1 -30.67 1.52 -4.57
C MET A 1 -29.52 1.97 -3.69
N VAL A 2 -28.48 1.16 -3.52
CA VAL A 2 -27.23 1.63 -2.92
C VAL A 2 -26.58 2.54 -3.96
N MET A 3 -26.42 3.83 -3.65
CA MET A 3 -25.67 4.74 -4.52
C MET A 3 -24.22 4.25 -4.55
N SER A 4 -23.70 4.00 -5.75
CA SER A 4 -22.27 3.73 -5.90
C SER A 4 -21.49 4.98 -5.50
N PRO A 5 -20.40 4.84 -4.72
CA PRO A 5 -19.57 5.97 -4.34
C PRO A 5 -18.97 6.63 -5.58
N VAL A 6 -18.99 7.96 -5.63
CA VAL A 6 -18.29 8.73 -6.65
C VAL A 6 -16.86 8.97 -6.18
N VAL A 7 -15.87 8.57 -6.98
CA VAL A 7 -14.45 8.81 -6.70
C VAL A 7 -13.91 9.80 -7.72
N ASN A 8 -13.41 10.95 -7.25
CA ASN A 8 -12.79 11.94 -8.10
C ASN A 8 -11.37 11.50 -8.49
N THR A 9 -11.02 11.67 -9.76
CA THR A 9 -9.67 11.42 -10.27
C THR A 9 -9.10 12.68 -10.91
N TYR A 10 -7.79 12.85 -10.80
CA TYR A 10 -7.07 14.00 -11.34
C TYR A 10 -6.04 13.55 -12.38
N PRO A 11 -5.68 14.41 -13.35
CA PRO A 11 -4.66 14.10 -14.34
C PRO A 11 -3.35 13.65 -13.68
N LEU A 12 -2.66 12.67 -14.27
CA LEU A 12 -1.34 12.21 -13.81
C LEU A 12 -0.34 13.39 -13.67
N SER A 13 -0.44 14.38 -14.56
CA SER A 13 0.38 15.60 -14.56
C SER A 13 0.16 16.51 -13.34
N SER A 14 -0.90 16.30 -12.55
CA SER A 14 -1.12 17.01 -11.28
C SER A 14 -0.25 16.48 -10.12
N TYR A 15 0.48 15.38 -10.33
CA TYR A 15 1.32 14.74 -9.33
C TYR A 15 2.80 14.84 -9.72
N THR A 16 3.66 15.08 -8.74
CA THR A 16 5.12 15.07 -8.91
C THR A 16 5.72 13.88 -8.19
N PHE A 17 6.58 13.12 -8.87
CA PHE A 17 7.26 11.96 -8.32
C PHE A 17 8.69 12.32 -7.93
N GLY A 18 8.93 12.40 -6.62
CA GLY A 18 10.27 12.57 -6.06
C GLY A 18 10.95 11.23 -5.76
N THR A 19 12.26 11.27 -5.59
CA THR A 19 13.06 10.14 -5.10
C THR A 19 13.40 10.31 -3.63
N LYS A 20 13.46 9.21 -2.91
CA LYS A 20 13.98 9.15 -1.53
C LYS A 20 14.86 7.93 -1.34
N GLU A 21 15.38 7.75 -0.13
CA GLU A 21 16.27 6.66 0.21
C GLU A 21 15.64 5.30 -0.13
N PRO A 22 16.41 4.40 -0.80
CA PRO A 22 15.90 3.12 -1.20
C PRO A 22 15.52 2.28 0.02
N LYS A 23 14.37 1.62 -0.06
CA LYS A 23 13.88 0.73 1.00
C LYS A 23 14.11 -0.71 0.59
N MET A 24 15.10 -1.34 1.22
CA MET A 24 15.45 -2.73 0.93
C MET A 24 14.32 -3.68 1.33
N GLU A 25 14.09 -4.71 0.50
CA GLU A 25 13.21 -5.82 0.86
C GLU A 25 13.81 -6.63 2.01
N LYS A 26 12.94 -7.18 2.86
CA LYS A 26 13.38 -7.88 4.07
C LYS A 26 13.95 -9.25 3.79
N ASP A 27 13.49 -9.89 2.72
CA ASP A 27 13.77 -11.29 2.42
C ASP A 27 14.55 -11.36 1.12
N THR A 28 15.63 -12.12 1.12
CA THR A 28 16.51 -12.35 -0.03
C THR A 28 15.93 -13.36 -1.01
N SER A 29 14.97 -14.19 -0.56
CA SER A 29 14.31 -15.19 -1.39
C SER A 29 12.85 -15.41 -0.97
N VAL A 30 12.09 -16.10 -1.84
CA VAL A 30 10.72 -16.52 -1.54
C VAL A 30 10.69 -17.52 -0.38
N ALA A 31 11.69 -18.40 -0.28
CA ALA A 31 11.79 -19.39 0.80
C ALA A 31 11.98 -18.70 2.16
N ASP A 32 12.88 -17.71 2.24
CA ASP A 32 13.11 -16.92 3.46
C ASP A 32 11.84 -16.20 3.90
N ARG A 33 11.10 -15.63 2.93
CA ARG A 33 9.83 -14.96 3.18
C ARG A 33 8.79 -15.92 3.78
N LEU A 34 8.64 -17.11 3.22
CA LEU A 34 7.69 -18.13 3.71
C LEU A 34 8.10 -18.65 5.09
N ALA A 35 9.38 -18.93 5.32
CA ALA A 35 9.90 -19.35 6.62
C ALA A 35 9.62 -18.30 7.70
N ARG A 36 9.91 -17.03 7.40
CA ARG A 36 9.59 -15.90 8.30
C ARG A 36 8.09 -15.76 8.53
N MET A 37 7.24 -15.99 7.52
CA MET A 37 5.78 -15.96 7.67
C MET A 37 5.28 -17.06 8.61
N LYS A 38 5.80 -18.29 8.47
CA LYS A 38 5.47 -19.42 9.34
C LYS A 38 5.87 -19.17 10.80
N VAL A 39 7.09 -18.69 11.04
CA VAL A 39 7.57 -18.36 12.40
C VAL A 39 6.72 -17.27 13.05
N ASN A 40 6.39 -16.20 12.32
CA ASN A 40 5.54 -15.14 12.85
C ASN A 40 4.13 -15.63 13.15
N TYR A 41 3.58 -16.53 12.31
CA TYR A 41 2.26 -17.10 12.55
C TYR A 41 2.21 -17.92 13.84
N MET A 42 3.21 -18.75 14.10
CA MET A 42 3.28 -19.55 15.34
C MET A 42 3.38 -18.68 16.60
N LYS A 43 3.94 -17.47 16.49
CA LYS A 43 4.16 -16.56 17.63
C LYS A 43 3.01 -15.58 17.85
N GLU A 44 2.49 -15.01 16.77
CA GLU A 44 1.60 -13.84 16.79
C GLU A 44 0.23 -14.15 16.15
N GLY A 45 0.05 -15.35 15.60
CA GLY A 45 -1.16 -15.74 14.88
C GLY A 45 -1.25 -15.11 13.49
N MET A 46 -2.48 -14.88 13.07
CA MET A 46 -2.80 -14.44 11.71
C MET A 46 -2.17 -13.08 11.38
N ARG A 47 -1.57 -12.99 10.19
CA ARG A 47 -0.98 -11.75 9.68
C ARG A 47 -2.06 -10.88 9.01
N THR A 48 -2.30 -9.69 9.55
CA THR A 48 -3.11 -8.65 8.89
C THR A 48 -2.23 -7.71 8.06
N SER A 49 -2.64 -7.41 6.84
CA SER A 49 -1.99 -6.41 5.96
C SER A 49 -3.06 -5.60 5.24
N VAL A 50 -2.74 -4.32 4.98
CA VAL A 50 -3.60 -3.39 4.24
C VAL A 50 -2.86 -2.86 3.03
N GLU A 51 -3.56 -2.67 1.92
CA GLU A 51 -3.01 -2.14 0.66
C GLU A 51 -3.97 -1.10 0.09
N ALA A 52 -3.43 0.01 -0.44
CA ALA A 52 -4.22 1.06 -1.06
C ALA A 52 -4.23 0.93 -2.58
N ILE A 53 -5.37 1.25 -3.18
CA ILE A 53 -5.50 1.53 -4.61
C ILE A 53 -5.49 3.05 -4.76
N LEU A 54 -4.49 3.59 -5.44
CA LEU A 54 -4.38 5.02 -5.75
C LEU A 54 -4.74 5.23 -7.22
N LEU A 55 -5.78 6.02 -7.48
CA LEU A 55 -6.29 6.29 -8.83
C LEU A 55 -5.85 7.67 -9.31
N VAL A 56 -5.40 7.70 -10.57
CA VAL A 56 -5.19 8.92 -11.36
C VAL A 56 -5.86 8.72 -12.71
N GLN A 57 -5.89 9.75 -13.55
CA GLN A 57 -6.33 9.60 -14.93
C GLN A 57 -5.34 10.17 -15.93
N GLU A 58 -5.34 9.59 -17.12
CA GLU A 58 -4.65 10.13 -18.29
C GLU A 58 -5.54 9.86 -19.51
N HIS A 59 -5.74 10.86 -20.37
CA HIS A 59 -6.61 10.75 -21.54
C HIS A 59 -8.02 10.20 -21.22
N ASN A 60 -8.63 10.61 -20.10
CA ASN A 60 -9.93 10.12 -19.60
C ASN A 60 -9.98 8.62 -19.26
N HIS A 61 -8.83 7.98 -19.05
CA HIS A 61 -8.73 6.58 -18.64
C HIS A 61 -8.17 6.49 -17.21
N PRO A 62 -8.83 5.75 -16.30
CA PRO A 62 -8.33 5.57 -14.94
C PRO A 62 -7.10 4.66 -14.93
N HIS A 63 -6.09 5.06 -14.16
CA HIS A 63 -4.85 4.32 -13.96
C HIS A 63 -4.62 4.08 -12.46
N ILE A 64 -4.08 2.90 -12.11
CA ILE A 64 -3.69 2.56 -10.75
C ILE A 64 -2.19 2.77 -10.59
N LEU A 65 -1.78 3.51 -9.57
CA LEU A 65 -0.37 3.67 -9.24
C LEU A 65 0.15 2.41 -8.51
N LEU A 66 1.21 1.82 -9.06
CA LEU A 66 1.88 0.64 -8.52
C LEU A 66 3.33 0.96 -8.16
N LEU A 67 3.85 0.26 -7.14
CA LEU A 67 5.27 0.25 -6.84
C LEU A 67 5.94 -0.88 -7.61
N GLN A 68 6.77 -0.51 -8.59
CA GLN A 68 7.57 -1.46 -9.35
C GLN A 68 8.85 -1.82 -8.57
N ILE A 69 9.18 -3.12 -8.54
CA ILE A 69 10.42 -3.67 -7.99
C ILE A 69 11.12 -4.46 -9.09
N GLY A 70 12.32 -4.03 -9.45
CA GLY A 70 13.01 -4.58 -10.61
C GLY A 70 12.18 -4.37 -11.88
N ASN A 71 12.13 -5.37 -12.76
CA ASN A 71 11.51 -5.22 -14.08
C ASN A 71 10.12 -5.85 -14.20
N THR A 72 9.77 -6.79 -13.31
CA THR A 72 8.58 -7.65 -13.49
C THR A 72 7.65 -7.70 -12.30
N PHE A 73 8.03 -7.13 -11.16
CA PHE A 73 7.25 -7.23 -9.94
C PHE A 73 6.60 -5.90 -9.61
N CYS A 74 5.28 -5.90 -9.43
CA CYS A 74 4.51 -4.73 -9.03
C CYS A 74 3.74 -5.04 -7.75
N LYS A 75 3.61 -4.04 -6.88
CA LYS A 75 2.81 -4.15 -5.66
C LYS A 75 2.01 -2.89 -5.39
N LEU A 76 0.88 -3.05 -4.72
CA LEU A 76 0.15 -1.91 -4.17
C LEU A 76 0.93 -1.30 -3.00
N PRO A 77 0.81 0.02 -2.79
CA PRO A 77 1.38 0.66 -1.61
C PRO A 77 0.59 0.25 -0.35
N GLY A 78 1.30 -0.33 0.62
CA GLY A 78 0.67 -0.83 1.85
C GLY A 78 1.62 -1.59 2.76
N GLY A 79 1.09 -2.49 3.57
CA GLY A 79 1.87 -3.52 4.25
C GLY A 79 1.25 -4.03 5.55
N ARG A 80 2.05 -4.83 6.26
CA ARG A 80 1.66 -5.50 7.51
C ARG A 80 1.30 -4.52 8.64
N LEU A 81 0.16 -4.74 9.30
CA LEU A 81 -0.25 -4.01 10.49
C LEU A 81 0.45 -4.53 11.76
N LYS A 82 0.56 -3.68 12.78
CA LYS A 82 0.93 -4.10 14.13
C LYS A 82 -0.27 -4.82 14.80
N PRO A 83 -0.04 -5.69 15.79
CA PRO A 83 -1.14 -6.28 16.56
C PRO A 83 -2.06 -5.19 17.15
N GLY A 84 -3.37 -5.31 16.93
CA GLY A 84 -4.38 -4.37 17.41
C GLY A 84 -4.41 -3.00 16.72
N GLU A 85 -3.60 -2.79 15.67
CA GLU A 85 -3.60 -1.53 14.94
C GLU A 85 -4.85 -1.40 14.05
N ASN A 86 -5.49 -0.22 14.10
CA ASN A 86 -6.61 0.10 13.21
C ASN A 86 -6.17 0.10 11.74
N GLU A 87 -6.99 -0.47 10.86
CA GLU A 87 -6.65 -0.68 9.45
C GLU A 87 -6.44 0.62 8.69
N ILE A 88 -7.29 1.63 8.91
CA ILE A 88 -7.22 2.94 8.25
C ILE A 88 -5.96 3.68 8.71
N GLU A 89 -5.76 3.81 10.01
CA GLU A 89 -4.58 4.50 10.57
C GLU A 89 -3.28 3.77 10.22
N GLY A 90 -3.34 2.44 10.22
CA GLY A 90 -2.26 1.58 9.75
C GLY A 90 -1.93 1.84 8.29
N LEU A 91 -2.93 1.96 7.42
CA LEU A 91 -2.74 2.26 6.00
C LEU A 91 -2.15 3.65 5.80
N LYS A 92 -2.69 4.70 6.43
CA LYS A 92 -2.14 6.06 6.38
C LYS A 92 -0.65 6.06 6.76
N ARG A 93 -0.29 5.40 7.85
CA ARG A 93 1.11 5.25 8.29
C ARG A 93 1.97 4.53 7.25
N LYS A 94 1.44 3.49 6.58
CA LYS A 94 2.17 2.78 5.50
C LYS A 94 2.37 3.67 4.28
N LEU A 95 1.36 4.42 3.87
CA LEU A 95 1.42 5.34 2.75
C LEU A 95 2.42 6.47 3.03
N THR A 96 2.35 7.14 4.18
CA THR A 96 3.35 8.15 4.57
C THR A 96 4.76 7.58 4.56
N SER A 97 4.97 6.38 5.13
CA SER A 97 6.29 5.75 5.15
C SER A 97 6.82 5.41 3.74
N LYS A 98 5.94 5.09 2.78
CA LYS A 98 6.34 4.66 1.43
C LYS A 98 6.41 5.81 0.42
N LEU A 99 5.44 6.72 0.45
CA LEU A 99 5.21 7.74 -0.57
C LEU A 99 5.36 9.16 -0.03
N GLY A 100 5.24 9.36 1.29
CA GLY A 100 5.44 10.67 1.90
C GLY A 100 6.87 11.16 1.66
N ALA A 101 7.00 12.48 1.49
CA ALA A 101 8.27 13.18 1.40
C ALA A 101 9.02 13.16 2.75
N ASN A 102 10.34 13.39 2.70
CA ASN A 102 11.17 13.48 3.90
C ASN A 102 10.98 14.80 4.69
N SER A 103 10.18 15.72 4.16
CA SER A 103 9.84 16.99 4.82
C SER A 103 8.55 16.85 5.62
N PRO A 104 8.55 17.17 6.93
CA PRO A 104 7.33 17.20 7.75
C PRO A 104 6.24 18.13 7.20
N ALA A 105 6.61 19.18 6.47
CA ALA A 105 5.68 20.13 5.87
C ALA A 105 4.94 19.56 4.65
N LEU A 106 5.38 18.43 4.11
CA LEU A 106 4.85 17.80 2.89
C LEU A 106 4.24 16.42 3.17
N VAL A 107 3.92 16.11 4.44
CA VAL A 107 3.23 14.88 4.78
C VAL A 107 1.79 14.96 4.26
N PRO A 108 1.37 14.06 3.34
CA PRO A 108 0.02 14.12 2.80
C PRO A 108 -1.03 13.78 3.86
N ASP A 109 -2.16 14.49 3.84
CA ASP A 109 -3.36 14.09 4.55
C ASP A 109 -4.10 13.02 3.73
N TRP A 110 -3.83 11.75 4.05
CA TRP A 110 -4.40 10.62 3.31
C TRP A 110 -5.89 10.44 3.62
N GLN A 111 -6.73 10.72 2.64
CA GLN A 111 -8.16 10.40 2.66
C GLN A 111 -8.34 8.95 2.21
N ILE A 112 -8.74 8.08 3.14
CA ILE A 112 -8.94 6.64 2.87
C ILE A 112 -10.43 6.41 2.59
N GLY A 113 -10.72 5.88 1.40
CA GLY A 113 -12.07 5.52 0.97
C GLY A 113 -12.53 4.17 1.52
N GLU A 114 -13.51 3.58 0.84
CA GLU A 114 -14.12 2.31 1.24
C GLU A 114 -13.21 1.10 1.00
N CYS A 115 -13.51 0.00 1.68
CA CYS A 115 -12.85 -1.28 1.45
C CYS A 115 -13.29 -1.86 0.10
N VAL A 116 -12.33 -2.07 -0.79
CA VAL A 116 -12.60 -2.59 -2.14
C VAL A 116 -12.65 -4.13 -2.16
N ALA A 117 -11.80 -4.80 -1.37
CA ALA A 117 -11.73 -6.25 -1.32
C ALA A 117 -10.98 -6.75 -0.07
N ILE A 118 -11.28 -8.00 0.32
CA ILE A 118 -10.55 -8.73 1.35
C ILE A 118 -10.02 -10.03 0.72
N TRP A 119 -8.73 -10.29 0.89
CA TRP A 119 -8.06 -11.48 0.39
C TRP A 119 -7.53 -12.31 1.55
N TRP A 120 -7.74 -13.61 1.48
CA TRP A 120 -7.21 -14.57 2.43
C TRP A 120 -6.15 -15.42 1.75
N ALA A 121 -5.04 -15.64 2.44
CA ALA A 121 -3.99 -16.55 1.99
C ALA A 121 -3.85 -17.68 3.01
N GLN A 122 -3.91 -18.91 2.50
CA GLN A 122 -3.56 -20.09 3.28
C GLN A 122 -2.05 -20.32 3.11
N LEU A 123 -1.31 -20.30 4.22
CA LEU A 123 0.14 -20.52 4.29
C LEU A 123 0.47 -22.00 4.44
#